data_AF-A0A842UIT8-F1
#
_entry.id   AF-A0A842UIT8-F1
#
_cell.length_a   1.000
_cell.length_b   1.000
_cell.length_c   1.000
_cell.angle_alpha   90.00
_cell.angle_beta   90.00
_cell.angle_gamma   90.00
#
_symmetry.space_group_name_H-M   'P 1'
#
loop_
_entity.id
_entity.type
_entity.pdbx_description
1 polymer ?
#
loop_
_entity_poly.entity_id
_entity_poly.type
_entity_poly.pdbx_seq_one_letter_code
_entity_poly.pdbx_strand_id
1 'polypeptide(L)'
;MVCECILAGLFEVGFDGIISVSLTGSSEFLDIVSQCDTGPNVFEDVRKRLKGPSVGSMSLSAYAFEQGTVDKRLGTSCPSQAGVDLPVQQRFDCENNITRIIRTKTGQAFREGDPFDGLTLIGEFCSFRTINASASSGPATQVTDTERFLGSDLIWTGPPFSFDTTDPDSLDFTILGLPVKLTSFSISATAPGVATNSYQFQYSIPSCEGDLI
;
A
#
# COMPACT_ATOMS: atom_id res chain seq x y z
N MET A 1 -9.00 16.85 -12.38
CA MET A 1 -9.45 15.72 -13.22
C MET A 1 -8.60 14.54 -12.76
N VAL A 2 -9.18 13.60 -12.02
CA VAL A 2 -8.45 12.45 -11.47
C VAL A 2 -8.32 11.41 -12.58
N CYS A 3 -7.09 11.07 -12.96
CA CYS A 3 -6.84 10.01 -13.94
C CYS A 3 -6.69 8.71 -13.15
N GLU A 4 -7.76 7.92 -13.08
CA GLU A 4 -7.70 6.55 -12.57
C GLU A 4 -7.31 5.62 -13.72
N CYS A 5 -6.07 5.11 -13.71
CA CYS A 5 -5.66 4.04 -14.60
C CYS A 5 -5.75 2.71 -13.82
N ILE A 6 -6.78 1.91 -14.13
CA ILE A 6 -6.87 0.54 -13.66
C ILE A 6 -6.00 -0.31 -14.60
N LEU A 7 -4.72 -0.49 -14.24
CA LEU A 7 -3.81 -1.39 -14.94
C LEU A 7 -4.09 -2.82 -14.46
N ALA A 8 -4.97 -3.53 -15.18
CA ALA A 8 -5.08 -4.98 -15.07
C ALA A 8 -3.99 -5.64 -15.94
N GLY A 9 -2.79 -5.79 -15.38
CA GLY A 9 -1.70 -6.52 -16.02
C GLY A 9 -1.69 -7.99 -15.60
N LEU A 10 -1.68 -8.90 -16.57
CA LEU A 10 -1.20 -10.28 -16.34
C LEU A 10 0.31 -10.20 -16.15
N PHE A 11 0.76 -10.14 -14.91
CA PHE A 11 2.18 -10.28 -14.61
C PHE A 11 2.57 -11.76 -14.79
N GLU A 12 3.44 -12.06 -15.76
CA GLU A 12 4.14 -13.34 -15.84
C GLU A 12 5.14 -13.43 -14.68
N VAL A 13 4.64 -13.79 -13.51
CA VAL A 13 5.44 -14.19 -12.37
C VAL A 13 4.95 -15.58 -12.01
N GLY A 14 5.84 -16.52 -11.70
CA GLY A 14 5.55 -17.93 -11.37
C GLY A 14 4.72 -18.15 -10.10
N PHE A 15 3.74 -17.30 -9.84
CA PHE A 15 2.83 -17.28 -8.71
C PHE A 15 1.40 -17.35 -9.27
N ASP A 16 0.44 -17.88 -8.51
CA ASP A 16 -0.98 -17.93 -8.94
C ASP A 16 -1.66 -16.54 -8.99
N GLY A 17 -0.89 -15.45 -8.83
CA GLY A 17 -1.22 -14.15 -9.42
C GLY A 17 -1.37 -12.97 -8.44
N ILE A 18 -1.11 -11.79 -9.00
CA ILE A 18 -1.65 -10.53 -8.52
C ILE A 18 -3.14 -10.53 -8.89
N ILE A 19 -4.01 -10.39 -7.89
CA ILE A 19 -5.47 -10.42 -8.01
C ILE A 19 -5.97 -9.11 -8.62
N SER A 20 -5.44 -7.97 -8.17
CA SER A 20 -5.79 -6.66 -8.71
C SER A 20 -4.71 -5.63 -8.41
N VAL A 21 -4.50 -4.69 -9.32
CA VAL A 21 -3.72 -3.48 -9.08
C VAL A 21 -4.58 -2.27 -9.40
N SER A 22 -4.61 -1.29 -8.51
CA SER A 22 -5.17 0.03 -8.80
C SER A 22 -4.11 1.11 -8.57
N LEU A 23 -4.06 2.07 -9.50
CA LEU A 23 -3.16 3.21 -9.44
C LEU A 23 -4.01 4.48 -9.43
N THR A 24 -3.86 5.29 -8.38
CA THR A 24 -4.53 6.57 -8.26
C THR A 24 -3.48 7.65 -8.07
N GLY A 25 -3.43 8.61 -8.99
CA GLY A 25 -2.53 9.76 -8.91
C GLY A 25 -3.28 11.08 -8.95
N SER A 26 -2.81 12.06 -8.18
CA SER A 26 -3.23 13.45 -8.31
C SER A 26 -2.02 14.34 -8.58
N SER A 27 -2.23 15.34 -9.41
CA SER A 27 -1.29 16.44 -9.63
C SER A 27 -1.93 17.70 -9.10
N GLU A 28 -1.23 18.41 -8.23
CA GLU A 28 -1.65 19.76 -7.83
C GLU A 28 -1.27 20.74 -8.93
N PHE A 29 -2.19 21.65 -9.25
CA PHE A 29 -1.94 22.79 -10.14
C PHE A 29 -2.16 24.06 -9.34
N LEU A 30 -1.12 24.89 -9.20
CA LEU A 30 -1.24 26.21 -8.61
C LEU A 30 -1.33 27.23 -9.74
N ASP A 31 -2.50 27.86 -9.89
CA ASP A 31 -2.70 28.99 -10.82
C ASP A 31 -2.25 30.26 -10.08
N ILE A 32 -1.04 30.75 -10.38
CA ILE A 32 -0.60 32.04 -9.84
C ILE A 32 -1.22 33.13 -10.70
N VAL A 33 -2.24 33.80 -10.15
CA VAL A 33 -2.70 35.09 -10.68
C VAL A 33 -1.80 36.17 -10.09
N SER A 34 -0.84 36.68 -10.87
CA SER A 34 -0.01 37.81 -10.44
C SER A 34 -0.87 39.09 -10.37
N GLN A 35 -1.25 39.53 -9.18
CA GLN A 35 -2.01 40.77 -8.93
C GLN A 35 -1.19 42.07 -9.12
N CYS A 36 -0.04 42.04 -9.80
CA CYS A 36 0.85 43.20 -9.89
C CYS A 36 0.89 43.90 -11.26
N ASP A 37 0.02 43.56 -12.22
CA ASP A 37 -0.03 44.26 -13.51
C ASP A 37 -1.32 45.09 -13.67
N THR A 38 -1.32 46.29 -13.10
CA THR A 38 -2.29 47.34 -13.40
C THR A 38 -1.86 48.11 -14.66
N GLY A 39 -1.82 47.43 -15.80
CA GLY A 39 -1.51 48.02 -17.11
C GLY A 39 -2.59 47.67 -18.13
N PRO A 40 -3.04 48.63 -18.99
CA PRO A 40 -4.09 48.33 -19.95
C PRO A 40 -3.49 47.61 -21.16
N ASN A 41 -4.00 46.40 -21.41
CA ASN A 41 -3.90 45.64 -22.66
C ASN A 41 -2.54 45.03 -23.01
N VAL A 42 -2.28 43.80 -22.53
CA VAL A 42 -1.59 42.77 -23.31
C VAL A 42 -2.27 41.41 -23.07
N PHE A 43 -2.42 40.66 -24.15
CA PHE A 43 -3.08 39.39 -24.34
C PHE A 43 -2.62 38.26 -23.40
N GLU A 44 -3.56 37.34 -23.09
CA GLU A 44 -3.50 35.87 -22.85
C GLU A 44 -2.28 35.13 -22.24
N ASP A 45 -1.12 35.72 -22.08
CA ASP A 45 0.08 35.13 -21.49
C ASP A 45 0.38 35.94 -20.21
N VAL A 46 0.19 35.47 -18.99
CA VAL A 46 1.07 34.54 -18.29
C VAL A 46 0.27 33.91 -17.14
N ARG A 47 -0.68 33.00 -17.43
CA ARG A 47 -1.07 32.01 -16.40
C ARG A 47 0.08 31.03 -16.28
N LYS A 48 1.09 31.37 -15.48
CA LYS A 48 2.11 30.40 -15.06
C LYS A 48 1.43 29.40 -14.14
N ARG A 49 0.91 28.33 -14.75
CA ARG A 49 0.51 27.11 -14.05
C ARG A 49 1.78 26.50 -13.48
N LEU A 50 2.02 26.69 -12.19
CA LEU A 50 3.03 25.92 -11.50
C LEU A 50 2.49 24.49 -11.40
N LYS A 51 3.11 23.60 -12.18
CA LYS A 51 2.86 22.18 -12.10
C LYS A 51 3.45 21.70 -10.78
N GLY A 52 2.57 21.28 -9.87
CA GLY A 52 2.99 20.60 -8.65
C GLY A 52 3.52 19.21 -8.97
N PRO A 53 4.29 18.62 -8.04
CA PRO A 53 4.66 17.22 -8.12
C PRO A 53 3.42 16.33 -8.20
N SER A 54 3.50 15.25 -8.96
CA SER A 54 2.43 14.25 -9.00
C SER A 54 2.71 13.18 -7.97
N VAL A 55 1.79 12.98 -7.03
CA VAL A 55 1.88 11.92 -6.03
C VAL A 55 0.69 11.00 -6.22
N GLY A 56 0.94 9.70 -6.09
CA GLY A 56 -0.12 8.72 -6.16
C GLY A 56 0.08 7.57 -5.19
N SER A 57 -0.97 6.78 -5.09
CA SER A 57 -1.00 5.52 -4.37
C SER A 57 -1.20 4.37 -5.34
N MET A 58 -0.50 3.27 -5.10
CA MET A 58 -0.72 2.00 -5.78
C MET A 58 -1.26 1.02 -4.74
N SER A 59 -2.40 0.39 -5.00
CA SER A 59 -2.86 -0.74 -4.19
C SER A 59 -2.73 -2.02 -5.01
N LEU A 60 -2.24 -3.07 -4.36
CA LEU A 60 -2.00 -4.36 -4.99
C LEU A 60 -2.55 -5.46 -4.08
N SER A 61 -3.48 -6.24 -4.60
CA SER A 61 -3.97 -7.46 -3.95
C SER A 61 -3.36 -8.66 -4.64
N ALA A 62 -2.85 -9.64 -3.91
CA ALA A 62 -2.21 -10.85 -4.45
C ALA A 62 -2.50 -12.07 -3.58
N TYR A 63 -2.28 -13.27 -4.12
CA TYR A 63 -2.26 -14.46 -3.30
C TYR A 63 -0.99 -14.52 -2.45
N ALA A 64 -1.12 -15.00 -1.22
CA ALA A 64 -0.01 -15.07 -0.27
C ALA A 64 0.84 -16.35 -0.41
N PHE A 65 0.61 -17.17 -1.43
CA PHE A 65 1.25 -18.47 -1.67
C PHE A 65 1.74 -18.58 -3.11
N GLU A 66 2.76 -19.41 -3.34
CA GLU A 66 3.28 -19.67 -4.69
C GLU A 66 2.42 -20.68 -5.45
N GLN A 67 2.50 -20.66 -6.79
CA GLN A 67 1.77 -21.61 -7.62
C GLN A 67 2.21 -23.05 -7.29
N GLY A 68 1.23 -23.95 -7.09
CA GLY A 68 1.50 -25.34 -6.73
C GLY A 68 1.71 -25.61 -5.24
N THR A 69 1.62 -24.58 -4.38
CA THR A 69 1.63 -24.78 -2.93
C THR A 69 0.41 -25.61 -2.50
N VAL A 70 0.65 -26.70 -1.75
CA VAL A 70 -0.40 -27.58 -1.23
C VAL A 70 -1.23 -26.84 -0.17
N ASP A 71 -0.57 -26.04 0.66
CA ASP A 71 -1.19 -25.24 1.69
C ASP A 71 -1.43 -23.79 1.22
N LYS A 72 -2.66 -23.52 0.78
CA LYS A 72 -3.11 -22.18 0.36
C LYS A 72 -3.47 -21.26 1.54
N ARG A 73 -3.35 -21.75 2.77
CA ARG A 73 -3.66 -21.02 4.01
C ARG A 73 -2.42 -20.74 4.86
N LEU A 74 -1.23 -21.14 4.39
CA LEU A 74 0.05 -20.85 5.05
C LEU A 74 0.09 -21.31 6.52
N GLY A 75 -0.35 -22.53 6.78
CA GLY A 75 -0.39 -23.12 8.11
C GLY A 75 -1.61 -22.75 8.96
N THR A 76 -2.46 -21.81 8.51
CA THR A 76 -3.60 -21.35 9.31
C THR A 76 -4.80 -22.30 9.24
N SER A 77 -5.31 -22.67 10.42
CA SER A 77 -6.49 -23.52 10.57
C SER A 77 -7.74 -22.69 10.86
N CYS A 78 -7.57 -21.58 11.59
CA CYS A 78 -8.60 -20.62 11.96
C CYS A 78 -8.51 -19.33 11.13
N PRO A 79 -9.61 -18.56 11.03
CA PRO A 79 -9.58 -17.22 10.47
C PRO A 79 -8.50 -16.36 11.13
N SER A 80 -7.57 -15.88 10.33
CA SER A 80 -6.38 -15.17 10.80
C SER A 80 -6.14 -13.93 9.95
N GLN A 81 -5.62 -12.88 10.58
CA GLN A 81 -5.29 -11.62 9.92
C GLN A 81 -4.02 -11.04 10.51
N ALA A 82 -3.17 -10.45 9.69
CA ALA A 82 -2.03 -9.69 10.16
C ALA A 82 -1.79 -8.49 9.24
N GLY A 83 -1.08 -7.49 9.72
CA GLY A 83 -0.77 -6.34 8.91
C GLY A 83 0.11 -5.34 9.62
N VAL A 84 0.56 -4.35 8.87
CA VAL A 84 1.35 -3.23 9.36
C VAL A 84 0.94 -1.94 8.65
N ASP A 85 0.83 -0.86 9.41
CA ASP A 85 0.65 0.49 8.90
C ASP A 85 1.92 1.31 9.12
N LEU A 86 2.43 1.91 8.04
CA LEU A 86 3.68 2.67 8.00
C LEU A 86 3.35 4.12 7.61
N PRO A 87 3.08 5.01 8.59
CA PRO A 87 2.61 6.35 8.31
C PRO A 87 3.70 7.20 7.67
N VAL A 88 3.38 7.75 6.49
CA VAL A 88 4.26 8.58 5.67
C VAL A 88 3.75 10.02 5.55
N GLN A 89 4.67 10.96 5.39
CA GLN A 89 4.42 12.36 5.06
C GLN A 89 5.08 12.71 3.74
N GLN A 90 4.36 13.46 2.92
CA GLN A 90 4.89 14.03 1.70
C GLN A 90 5.51 15.40 2.01
N ARG A 91 6.73 15.64 1.56
CA ARG A 91 7.39 16.94 1.64
C ARG A 91 7.94 17.30 0.27
N PHE A 92 7.60 18.50 -0.21
CA PHE A 92 8.13 19.04 -1.44
C PHE A 92 9.40 19.84 -1.14
N ASP A 93 10.48 19.45 -1.81
CA ASP A 93 11.75 20.17 -1.80
C ASP A 93 11.76 21.17 -2.96
N CYS A 94 11.59 22.46 -2.63
CA CYS A 94 11.53 23.54 -3.61
C CYS A 94 12.84 23.77 -4.36
N GLU A 95 13.99 23.40 -3.76
CA GLU A 95 15.31 23.64 -4.38
C GLU A 95 15.60 22.60 -5.44
N ASN A 96 15.24 21.35 -5.17
CA ASN A 96 15.49 20.22 -6.06
C ASN A 96 14.30 19.85 -6.94
N ASN A 97 13.13 20.49 -6.73
CA ASN A 97 11.87 20.19 -7.41
C ASN A 97 11.46 18.70 -7.27
N ILE A 98 11.68 18.12 -6.09
CA ILE A 98 11.41 16.71 -5.80
C ILE A 98 10.46 16.58 -4.62
N THR A 99 9.41 15.77 -4.76
CA THR A 99 8.62 15.32 -3.61
C THR A 99 9.24 14.10 -2.98
N ARG A 100 9.62 14.23 -1.71
CA ARG A 100 10.08 13.15 -0.87
C ARG A 100 8.93 12.60 -0.03
N ILE A 101 8.83 11.29 0.00
CA ILE A 101 7.93 10.56 0.90
C ILE A 101 8.78 10.12 2.10
N ILE A 102 8.46 10.65 3.28
CA ILE A 102 9.23 10.49 4.52
C ILE A 102 8.37 9.73 5.52
N ARG A 103 8.90 8.66 6.13
CA ARG A 103 8.20 7.95 7.21
C ARG A 103 8.23 8.76 8.50
N THR A 104 7.10 8.79 9.20
CA THR A 104 6.90 9.68 10.36
C THR A 104 7.00 8.98 11.70
N LYS A 105 6.75 7.67 11.76
CA LYS A 105 6.79 6.84 12.96
C LYS A 105 7.21 5.41 12.60
N THR A 106 7.63 4.66 13.61
CA THR A 106 7.66 3.19 13.55
C THR A 106 6.27 2.66 13.22
N GLY A 107 6.24 1.52 12.52
CA GLY A 107 5.00 0.91 12.09
C GLY A 107 4.08 0.57 13.25
N GLN A 108 2.79 0.42 12.94
CA GLN A 108 1.85 -0.24 13.84
C GLN A 108 1.53 -1.59 13.24
N ALA A 109 2.11 -2.64 13.80
CA ALA A 109 1.92 -4.00 13.33
C ALA A 109 0.93 -4.75 14.22
N PHE A 110 0.21 -5.69 13.63
CA PHE A 110 -0.69 -6.57 14.35
C PHE A 110 -0.74 -7.96 13.73
N ARG A 111 -1.10 -8.93 14.55
CA ARG A 111 -1.46 -10.29 14.13
C ARG A 111 -2.63 -10.78 14.96
N GLU A 112 -3.52 -11.52 14.36
CA GLU A 112 -4.74 -12.04 14.95
C GLU A 112 -4.99 -13.46 14.46
N GLY A 113 -5.31 -14.37 15.38
CA GLY A 113 -5.57 -15.77 15.06
C GLY A 113 -4.30 -16.62 15.00
N ASP A 114 -4.32 -17.64 14.13
CA ASP A 114 -3.21 -18.57 13.95
C ASP A 114 -2.01 -17.85 13.30
N PRO A 115 -0.77 -18.27 13.63
CA PRO A 115 0.41 -17.75 12.96
C PRO A 115 0.39 -18.09 11.46
N PHE A 116 0.72 -17.11 10.63
CA PHE A 116 1.01 -17.33 9.21
C PHE A 116 2.47 -17.79 9.04
N ASP A 117 2.68 -18.81 8.23
CA ASP A 117 4.03 -19.19 7.81
C ASP A 117 4.70 -18.03 7.04
N GLY A 118 5.92 -17.67 7.45
CA GLY A 118 6.68 -16.59 6.84
C GLY A 118 6.37 -15.18 7.37
N LEU A 119 5.47 -15.04 8.36
CA LEU A 119 5.17 -13.78 9.03
C LEU A 119 5.65 -13.78 10.48
N THR A 120 6.43 -12.76 10.85
CA THR A 120 6.90 -12.57 12.22
C THR A 120 6.54 -11.18 12.72
N LEU A 121 5.84 -11.12 13.86
CA LEU A 121 5.55 -9.88 14.58
C LEU A 121 6.68 -9.61 15.57
N ILE A 122 7.22 -8.40 15.57
CA ILE A 122 8.33 -7.98 16.42
C ILE A 122 7.86 -6.87 17.37
N GLY A 123 8.42 -6.89 18.59
CA GLY A 123 8.14 -5.86 19.59
C GLY A 123 6.71 -5.95 20.11
N GLU A 124 6.20 -7.16 20.32
CA GLU A 124 4.86 -7.36 20.91
C GLU A 124 4.77 -6.68 22.29
N PHE A 125 3.81 -5.76 22.44
CA PHE A 125 3.65 -4.99 23.67
C PHE A 125 2.25 -5.13 24.30
N CYS A 126 1.26 -5.61 23.55
CA CYS A 126 -0.09 -5.80 24.05
C CYS A 126 -0.80 -6.92 23.28
N SER A 127 -1.61 -7.72 23.97
CA SER A 127 -2.58 -8.62 23.36
C SER A 127 -3.96 -8.43 23.98
N PHE A 128 -5.00 -8.64 23.18
CA PHE A 128 -6.38 -8.64 23.67
C PHE A 128 -7.24 -9.57 22.83
N ARG A 129 -8.30 -10.08 23.46
CA ARG A 129 -9.27 -10.97 22.83
C ARG A 129 -10.21 -10.17 21.92
N THR A 130 -10.38 -10.66 20.70
CA THR A 130 -11.27 -10.12 19.69
C THR A 130 -12.35 -11.14 19.38
N ILE A 131 -13.61 -10.73 19.49
CA ILE A 131 -14.75 -11.57 19.15
C ILE A 131 -15.40 -10.93 17.93
N ASN A 132 -15.39 -11.65 16.81
CA ASN A 132 -16.06 -11.25 15.59
C ASN A 132 -17.21 -12.21 15.30
N ALA A 133 -18.38 -11.67 14.99
CA ALA A 133 -19.58 -12.44 14.68
C ALA A 133 -20.17 -11.85 13.40
N SER A 134 -20.12 -12.63 12.31
CA SER A 134 -20.65 -12.18 11.02
C SER A 134 -22.00 -12.79 10.73
N ALA A 135 -23.00 -11.94 10.46
CA ALA A 135 -24.32 -12.36 9.99
C ALA A 135 -24.29 -12.91 8.55
N SER A 136 -23.14 -12.82 7.85
CA SER A 136 -22.98 -13.31 6.48
C SER A 136 -22.99 -14.84 6.37
N SER A 137 -22.94 -15.58 7.48
CA SER A 137 -22.95 -17.06 7.50
C SER A 137 -24.35 -17.69 7.55
N GLY A 138 -25.42 -16.90 7.48
CA GLY A 138 -26.81 -17.38 7.48
C GLY A 138 -27.39 -17.56 8.90
N PRO A 139 -28.38 -18.46 9.11
CA PRO A 139 -29.10 -18.59 10.38
C PRO A 139 -28.25 -19.14 11.55
N ALA A 140 -27.06 -19.66 11.24
CA ALA A 140 -26.02 -19.96 12.23
C ALA A 140 -24.88 -18.94 12.04
N THR A 141 -24.78 -17.98 12.96
CA THR A 141 -23.70 -16.99 12.99
C THR A 141 -22.41 -17.67 13.44
N GLN A 142 -21.39 -17.69 12.59
CA GLN A 142 -20.05 -18.11 13.03
C GLN A 142 -19.48 -17.03 13.94
N VAL A 143 -19.19 -17.40 15.20
CA VAL A 143 -18.47 -16.55 16.15
C VAL A 143 -17.02 -16.99 16.11
N THR A 144 -16.14 -16.10 15.68
CA THR A 144 -14.69 -16.29 15.74
C THR A 144 -14.17 -15.55 16.96
N ASP A 145 -13.54 -16.32 17.83
CA ASP A 145 -12.89 -15.83 19.02
C ASP A 145 -11.39 -15.98 18.84
N THR A 146 -10.69 -14.86 18.72
CA THR A 146 -9.28 -14.78 18.36
C THR A 146 -8.55 -13.91 19.39
N GLU A 147 -7.25 -14.10 19.50
CA GLU A 147 -6.39 -13.16 20.22
C GLU A 147 -5.66 -12.30 19.21
N ARG A 148 -5.69 -10.98 19.43
CA ARG A 148 -4.98 -9.99 18.63
C ARG A 148 -3.76 -9.50 19.40
N PHE A 149 -2.61 -9.64 18.78
CA PHE A 149 -1.31 -9.16 19.22
C PHE A 149 -0.97 -7.86 18.49
N LEU A 150 -0.49 -6.87 19.23
CA LEU A 150 0.04 -5.61 18.69
C LEU A 150 1.56 -5.57 18.88
N GLY A 151 2.25 -5.17 17.81
CA GLY A 151 3.70 -5.01 17.77
C GLY A 151 4.12 -3.73 17.07
N SER A 152 5.40 -3.42 17.10
CA SER A 152 5.98 -2.28 16.38
C SER A 152 6.31 -2.62 14.93
N ASP A 153 6.75 -3.86 14.70
CA ASP A 153 7.37 -4.24 13.44
C ASP A 153 6.87 -5.57 12.93
N LEU A 154 6.93 -5.75 11.61
CA LEU A 154 6.46 -6.93 10.90
C LEU A 154 7.49 -7.36 9.87
N ILE A 155 7.85 -8.63 9.88
CA ILE A 155 8.65 -9.26 8.83
C ILE A 155 7.72 -10.17 8.03
N TRP A 156 7.72 -9.99 6.72
CA TRP A 156 7.00 -10.84 5.77
C TRP A 156 7.98 -11.40 4.75
N THR A 157 8.10 -12.71 4.69
CA THR A 157 9.03 -13.43 3.78
C THR A 157 8.33 -14.10 2.61
N GLY A 158 7.00 -14.09 2.58
CA GLY A 158 6.22 -14.71 1.51
C GLY A 158 6.04 -13.83 0.26
N PRO A 159 5.41 -14.38 -0.79
CA PRO A 159 5.21 -13.70 -2.06
C PRO A 159 4.08 -12.65 -1.99
N PRO A 160 3.93 -11.79 -3.02
CA PRO A 160 4.89 -11.53 -4.11
C PRO A 160 6.06 -10.63 -3.71
N PHE A 161 5.92 -9.85 -2.63
CA PHE A 161 6.97 -8.95 -2.15
C PHE A 161 7.25 -9.24 -0.68
N SER A 162 8.47 -9.68 -0.39
CA SER A 162 9.00 -9.81 0.97
C SER A 162 9.50 -8.46 1.48
N PHE A 163 9.32 -8.18 2.77
CA PHE A 163 9.79 -6.97 3.42
C PHE A 163 10.08 -7.19 4.91
N ASP A 164 10.87 -6.29 5.49
CA ASP A 164 11.20 -6.25 6.90
C ASP A 164 11.07 -4.81 7.41
N THR A 165 10.06 -4.52 8.25
CA THR A 165 9.88 -3.13 8.70
C THR A 165 10.96 -2.63 9.66
N THR A 166 11.80 -3.53 10.19
CA THR A 166 12.96 -3.14 11.01
C THR A 166 14.07 -2.52 10.16
N ASP A 167 14.13 -2.86 8.87
CA ASP A 167 15.05 -2.30 7.90
C ASP A 167 14.31 -1.32 6.95
N PRO A 168 14.58 -0.01 7.04
CA PRO A 168 13.89 0.97 6.22
C PRO A 168 14.11 0.80 4.72
N ASP A 169 15.23 0.20 4.31
CA ASP A 169 15.62 0.03 2.91
C ASP A 169 14.84 -1.11 2.24
N SER A 170 14.37 -2.10 3.01
CA SER A 170 13.58 -3.23 2.50
C SER A 170 12.15 -2.87 2.08
N LEU A 171 11.74 -1.63 2.36
CA LEU A 171 10.37 -1.12 2.19
C LEU A 171 10.22 -0.22 0.96
N ASP A 172 11.30 -0.02 0.21
CA ASP A 172 11.34 0.70 -1.06
C ASP A 172 11.39 -0.32 -2.21
N PHE A 173 10.44 -0.24 -3.14
CA PHE A 173 10.26 -1.19 -4.24
C PHE A 173 10.29 -0.49 -5.59
N THR A 174 10.58 -1.24 -6.65
CA THR A 174 10.38 -0.77 -8.03
C THR A 174 9.35 -1.65 -8.71
N ILE A 175 8.17 -1.11 -8.97
CA ILE A 175 7.06 -1.83 -9.63
C ILE A 175 6.82 -1.16 -10.99
N LEU A 176 6.93 -1.92 -12.08
CA LEU A 176 6.77 -1.41 -13.45
C LEU A 176 7.67 -0.19 -13.76
N GLY A 177 8.89 -0.17 -13.21
CA GLY A 177 9.85 0.93 -13.39
C GLY A 177 9.56 2.18 -12.53
N LEU A 178 8.49 2.17 -11.72
CA LEU A 178 8.18 3.25 -10.79
C LEU A 178 8.75 2.95 -9.40
N PRO A 179 9.54 3.87 -8.81
CA PRO A 179 9.95 3.75 -7.41
C PRO A 179 8.73 4.01 -6.51
N VAL A 180 8.38 3.01 -5.72
CA VAL A 180 7.23 3.04 -4.81
C VAL A 180 7.68 2.69 -3.39
N LYS A 181 7.06 3.30 -2.39
CA LYS A 181 7.34 3.04 -0.97
C LYS A 181 6.16 2.36 -0.32
N LEU A 182 6.37 1.27 0.40
CA LEU A 182 5.29 0.59 1.13
C LEU A 182 4.76 1.49 2.26
N THR A 183 3.45 1.67 2.30
CA THR A 183 2.74 2.45 3.33
C THR A 183 1.88 1.56 4.20
N SER A 184 1.33 0.48 3.67
CA SER A 184 0.62 -0.50 4.50
C SER A 184 0.66 -1.88 3.85
N PHE A 185 0.54 -2.90 4.69
CA PHE A 185 0.39 -4.29 4.28
C PHE A 185 -0.64 -4.97 5.15
N SER A 186 -1.43 -5.86 4.57
CA SER A 186 -2.25 -6.81 5.31
C SER A 186 -2.30 -8.16 4.62
N ILE A 187 -2.36 -9.21 5.43
CA ILE A 187 -2.63 -10.58 5.01
C ILE A 187 -3.85 -11.08 5.76
N SER A 188 -4.71 -11.80 5.05
CA SER A 188 -5.86 -12.45 5.66
C SER A 188 -6.07 -13.84 5.08
N ALA A 189 -6.45 -14.78 5.93
CA ALA A 189 -6.94 -16.09 5.54
C ALA A 189 -8.21 -16.38 6.32
N THR A 190 -9.31 -16.61 5.60
CA THR A 190 -10.59 -16.97 6.20
C THR A 190 -11.08 -18.25 5.54
N ALA A 191 -11.29 -19.32 6.31
CA ALA A 191 -11.81 -20.57 5.77
C ALA A 191 -13.27 -20.39 5.30
N PRO A 192 -13.68 -20.93 4.13
CA PRO A 192 -12.97 -21.88 3.28
C PRO A 192 -11.98 -21.28 2.26
N GLY A 193 -11.82 -19.95 2.23
CA GLY A 193 -10.94 -19.21 1.32
C GLY A 193 -9.45 -19.47 1.49
N VAL A 194 -8.68 -18.79 0.63
CA VAL A 194 -7.22 -18.85 0.56
C VAL A 194 -6.60 -17.58 1.15
N ALA A 195 -5.33 -17.65 1.53
CA ALA A 195 -4.60 -16.50 2.05
C ALA A 195 -4.35 -15.46 0.94
N THR A 196 -4.69 -14.21 1.22
CA THR A 196 -4.50 -13.08 0.30
C THR A 196 -3.76 -11.94 1.00
N ASN A 197 -2.83 -11.35 0.27
CA ASN A 197 -2.07 -10.17 0.64
C ASN A 197 -2.66 -8.92 -0.01
N SER A 198 -2.62 -7.81 0.70
CA SER A 198 -2.94 -6.48 0.22
C SER A 198 -1.80 -5.55 0.58
N TYR A 199 -1.19 -4.94 -0.42
CA TYR A 199 -0.12 -3.96 -0.29
C TYR A 199 -0.64 -2.60 -0.71
N GLN A 200 -0.25 -1.57 0.03
CA GLN A 200 -0.44 -0.19 -0.37
C GLN A 200 0.93 0.46 -0.46
N PHE A 201 1.18 1.07 -1.61
CA PHE A 201 2.39 1.82 -1.87
C PHE A 201 2.05 3.27 -2.20
N GLN A 202 3.04 4.14 -2.01
CA GLN A 202 2.99 5.52 -2.43
C GLN A 202 4.18 5.81 -3.35
N TYR A 203 3.93 6.59 -4.40
CA TYR A 203 4.94 6.96 -5.36
C TYR A 203 4.86 8.46 -5.68
N SER A 204 5.99 9.05 -6.04
CA SER A 204 6.05 10.43 -6.53
C SER A 204 6.68 10.44 -7.91
N ILE A 205 6.06 11.17 -8.84
CA ILE A 205 6.59 11.43 -10.18
C ILE A 205 7.03 12.90 -10.21
N PRO A 206 8.33 13.17 -10.41
CA PRO A 206 8.88 14.52 -10.31
C PRO A 206 8.37 15.49 -11.39
N SER A 207 7.86 14.98 -12.52
CA SER A 207 7.17 15.79 -13.54
C SER A 207 6.45 14.88 -14.53
N CYS A 208 5.18 15.14 -14.88
CA CYS A 208 4.55 14.55 -16.08
C CYS A 208 5.12 15.16 -17.38
N GLU A 209 6.41 15.39 -17.48
CA GLU A 209 7.11 15.75 -18.72
C GLU A 209 7.90 14.51 -19.12
N GLY A 210 7.28 13.73 -19.98
CA GLY A 210 7.78 12.44 -20.40
C GLY A 210 6.61 11.72 -21.01
N ASP A 211 6.59 11.70 -22.34
CA ASP A 211 5.77 10.76 -23.09
C ASP A 211 5.92 9.38 -22.44
N LEU A 212 4.78 8.73 -22.18
CA LEU A 212 4.77 7.28 -22.03
C LEU A 212 5.34 6.74 -23.34
N ILE A 213 6.59 6.25 -23.33
CA ILE A 213 7.14 5.43 -24.41
C ILE A 213 6.56 4.03 -24.27
#